data_AF-A0A958AS34-F1
#
_entry.id   AF-A0A958AS34-F1
#
_cell.length_a   1.000
_cell.length_b   1.000
_cell.length_c   1.000
_cell.angle_alpha   90.00
_cell.angle_beta   90.00
_cell.angle_gamma   90.00
#
_symmetry.space_group_name_H-M   'P 1'
#
loop_
_entity.id
_entity.type
_entity.pdbx_description
1 polymer ?
#
loop_
_entity_poly.entity_id
_entity_poly.type
_entity_poly.pdbx_seq_one_letter_code
_entity_poly.pdbx_strand_id
1 'polypeptide(L)'
;MTRSSTNYAIFWKALADKHNLSFVTTENNYCQILGDYREHYLTLSYRLGDTHISLFTNPSPRNYRRLRNEILKDKGLTAANILAHVSPPAVLEKLKGQIVAGSGGQTLSYQQSGFENNIKYLEFIFDVMCDLASAYLLINRIGSQAMPTLIAVGSDPRHKLRRFVIPLIETIAQQTRITLMGPGQDRLCPHCLVYCGANMVQLSSLTSITYYGCRACGQSDNFRTWKGQIIVIFDRYRGKEQAEERETLRVNWFTRRMLFDFDSVQIINATDEEIERFAVLVGNDMDEVRKSRYAKMVCAVSPQCRLSPNTIRILQRTFGRVTNR
;
A
#
# COMPACT_ATOMS: atom_id res chain seq x y z
N MET A 1 47.27 23.49 -2.64
CA MET A 1 45.96 22.79 -2.57
C MET A 1 45.98 21.34 -3.08
N THR A 2 47.11 20.79 -3.55
CA THR A 2 47.20 19.43 -4.12
C THR A 2 47.41 18.30 -3.10
N ARG A 3 47.66 18.58 -1.82
CA ARG A 3 47.89 17.55 -0.78
C ARG A 3 46.62 16.99 -0.12
N SER A 4 45.44 17.61 -0.30
CA SER A 4 44.22 17.12 0.36
C SER A 4 43.52 15.98 -0.40
N SER A 5 43.67 15.90 -1.72
CA SER A 5 43.01 14.87 -2.54
C SER A 5 43.55 13.47 -2.31
N THR A 6 44.86 13.34 -2.05
CA THR A 6 45.53 12.04 -1.84
C THR A 6 45.04 11.34 -0.58
N ASN A 7 44.66 12.09 0.47
CA ASN A 7 44.22 11.51 1.73
C ASN A 7 42.82 10.89 1.65
N TYR A 8 41.93 11.43 0.81
CA TYR A 8 40.56 10.93 0.69
C TYR A 8 40.48 9.56 0.01
N ALA A 9 41.31 9.34 -1.02
CA ALA A 9 41.37 8.08 -1.76
C ALA A 9 41.77 6.89 -0.86
N ILE A 10 42.60 7.12 0.17
CA ILE A 10 43.07 6.07 1.08
C ILE A 10 41.91 5.47 1.88
N PHE A 11 41.02 6.30 2.43
CA PHE A 11 39.89 5.81 3.25
C PHE A 11 38.88 5.03 2.42
N TRP A 12 38.55 5.52 1.23
CA TRP A 12 37.58 4.88 0.34
C TRP A 12 38.13 3.59 -0.26
N LYS A 13 39.44 3.54 -0.55
CA LYS A 13 40.10 2.30 -0.96
C LYS A 13 40.03 1.24 0.14
N ALA A 14 40.29 1.59 1.40
CA ALA A 14 40.18 0.64 2.51
C ALA A 14 38.75 0.09 2.67
N LEU A 15 37.73 0.93 2.48
CA LEU A 15 36.33 0.49 2.46
C LEU A 15 36.04 -0.45 1.28
N ALA A 16 36.55 -0.13 0.09
CA ALA A 16 36.38 -0.96 -1.10
C ALA A 16 37.03 -2.33 -0.92
N ASP A 17 38.28 -2.38 -0.47
CA ASP A 17 39.03 -3.61 -0.22
C ASP A 17 38.32 -4.50 0.81
N LYS A 18 37.78 -3.90 1.90
CA LYS A 18 37.05 -4.63 2.95
C LYS A 18 35.83 -5.39 2.41
N HIS A 19 35.14 -4.82 1.42
CA HIS A 19 33.90 -5.37 0.86
C HIS A 19 34.06 -5.99 -0.52
N ASN A 20 35.30 -6.18 -0.99
CA ASN A 20 35.63 -6.65 -2.33
C ASN A 20 34.96 -5.81 -3.45
N LEU A 21 34.91 -4.49 -3.27
CA LEU A 21 34.38 -3.54 -4.25
C LEU A 21 35.53 -2.96 -5.09
N SER A 22 35.21 -2.49 -6.30
CA SER A 22 36.16 -1.82 -7.18
C SER A 22 36.31 -0.35 -6.78
N PHE A 23 37.55 0.11 -6.60
CA PHE A 23 37.88 1.51 -6.40
C PHE A 23 38.46 2.10 -7.70
N VAL A 24 37.86 3.17 -8.20
CA VAL A 24 38.25 3.83 -9.45
C VAL A 24 38.52 5.31 -9.18
N THR A 25 39.66 5.80 -9.65
CA THR A 25 40.00 7.22 -9.69
C THR A 25 40.12 7.67 -11.13
N THR A 26 39.48 8.78 -11.49
CA THR A 26 39.63 9.36 -12.83
C THR A 26 40.47 10.64 -12.80
N GLU A 27 40.98 11.05 -13.95
CA GLU A 27 41.82 12.25 -14.13
C GLU A 27 41.12 13.54 -13.66
N ASN A 28 39.79 13.55 -13.57
CA ASN A 28 38.98 14.72 -13.19
C ASN A 28 38.78 14.87 -11.66
N ASN A 29 39.69 14.34 -10.85
CA ASN A 29 39.57 14.26 -9.38
C ASN A 29 38.26 13.64 -8.90
N TYR A 30 37.76 12.64 -9.63
CA TYR A 30 36.55 11.92 -9.29
C TYR A 30 36.93 10.55 -8.76
N CYS A 31 36.42 10.23 -7.56
CA CYS A 31 36.64 8.96 -6.89
C CYS A 31 35.32 8.19 -6.85
N GLN A 32 35.37 6.91 -7.19
CA GLN A 32 34.22 6.01 -7.13
C GLN A 32 34.57 4.71 -6.42
N ILE A 33 33.61 4.21 -5.65
CA ILE A 33 33.55 2.80 -5.25
C ILE A 33 32.35 2.19 -5.97
N LEU A 34 32.54 1.07 -6.65
CA LEU A 34 31.47 0.37 -7.35
C LEU A 34 31.59 -1.14 -7.19
N GLY A 35 30.47 -1.83 -7.11
CA GLY A 35 30.44 -3.30 -7.05
C GLY A 35 29.21 -3.85 -6.36
N ASP A 36 29.17 -5.19 -6.27
CA ASP A 36 28.07 -5.89 -5.62
C ASP A 36 28.24 -5.90 -4.10
N TYR A 37 27.25 -5.39 -3.38
CA TYR A 37 27.17 -5.40 -1.92
C TYR A 37 25.79 -5.89 -1.49
N ARG A 38 25.74 -6.99 -0.71
CA ARG A 38 24.49 -7.62 -0.25
C ARG A 38 23.45 -7.84 -1.36
N GLU A 39 23.92 -8.30 -2.53
CA GLU A 39 23.10 -8.52 -3.74
C GLU A 39 22.52 -7.25 -4.38
N HIS A 40 23.07 -6.08 -4.08
CA HIS A 40 22.78 -4.82 -4.76
C HIS A 40 24.03 -4.30 -5.45
N TYR A 41 23.87 -3.71 -6.63
CA TYR A 41 24.95 -2.99 -7.27
C TYR A 41 25.02 -1.58 -6.67
N LEU A 42 26.11 -1.28 -5.96
CA LEU A 42 26.35 0.02 -5.35
C LEU A 42 27.31 0.86 -6.19
N THR A 43 27.06 2.16 -6.25
CA THR A 43 28.01 3.16 -6.75
C THR A 43 28.09 4.31 -5.76
N LEU A 44 29.18 4.39 -5.00
CA LEU A 44 29.53 5.55 -4.20
C LEU A 44 30.41 6.48 -5.03
N SER A 45 30.07 7.75 -5.10
CA SER A 45 30.82 8.72 -5.89
C SER A 45 31.03 10.03 -5.15
N TYR A 46 32.22 10.60 -5.34
CA TYR A 46 32.59 11.93 -4.88
C TYR A 46 33.49 12.61 -5.91
N ARG A 47 33.16 13.84 -6.26
CA ARG A 47 34.02 14.70 -7.07
C ARG A 47 34.73 15.67 -6.14
N LEU A 48 36.04 15.79 -6.27
CA LEU A 48 36.80 16.75 -5.48
C LEU A 48 36.34 18.18 -5.80
N GLY A 49 35.93 18.91 -4.76
CA GLY A 49 35.34 20.24 -4.91
C GLY A 49 33.82 20.23 -5.02
N ASP A 50 33.19 19.08 -5.28
CA ASP A 50 31.75 18.94 -5.05
C ASP A 50 31.47 18.89 -3.56
N THR A 51 30.32 19.44 -3.21
CA THR A 51 29.80 19.39 -1.85
C THR A 51 29.04 18.12 -1.58
N HIS A 52 28.95 17.13 -2.49
CA HIS A 52 28.04 16.01 -2.32
C HIS A 52 28.67 14.63 -2.52
N ILE A 53 28.35 13.72 -1.61
CA ILE A 53 28.50 12.27 -1.81
C ILE A 53 27.19 11.76 -2.42
N SER A 54 27.30 11.01 -3.52
CA SER A 54 26.17 10.31 -4.13
C SER A 54 26.37 8.81 -4.07
N LEU A 55 25.46 8.10 -3.40
CA LEU A 55 25.41 6.63 -3.40
C LEU A 55 24.18 6.15 -4.15
N PHE A 56 24.39 5.32 -5.17
CA PHE A 56 23.34 4.67 -5.94
C PHE A 56 23.25 3.19 -5.57
N THR A 57 22.04 2.66 -5.51
CA THR A 57 21.80 1.22 -5.37
C THR A 57 20.77 0.75 -6.41
N ASN A 58 21.03 -0.41 -7.01
CA ASN A 58 20.10 -1.13 -7.86
C ASN A 58 20.06 -2.61 -7.44
N PRO A 59 18.88 -3.17 -7.12
CA PRO A 59 18.75 -4.60 -6.81
C PRO A 59 19.30 -5.47 -7.95
N SER A 60 20.18 -6.41 -7.64
CA SER A 60 20.62 -7.37 -8.66
C SER A 60 19.45 -8.22 -9.16
N PRO A 61 19.51 -8.76 -10.39
CA PRO A 61 18.49 -9.69 -10.89
C PRO A 61 18.28 -10.92 -9.97
N ARG A 62 19.32 -11.34 -9.24
CA ARG A 62 19.25 -12.43 -8.25
C ARG A 62 18.40 -12.01 -7.05
N ASN A 63 18.66 -10.82 -6.49
CA ASN A 63 17.91 -10.29 -5.36
C ASN A 63 16.42 -10.14 -5.71
N TYR A 64 16.11 -9.64 -6.92
CA TYR A 64 14.72 -9.52 -7.37
C TYR A 64 13.98 -10.86 -7.37
N ARG A 65 14.62 -11.95 -7.82
CA ARG A 65 14.03 -13.29 -7.80
C ARG A 65 13.87 -13.81 -6.36
N ARG A 66 14.85 -13.59 -5.49
CA ARG A 66 14.81 -14.00 -4.09
C ARG A 66 13.68 -13.29 -3.34
N LEU A 67 13.65 -11.95 -3.37
CA LEU A 67 12.60 -11.15 -2.76
C LEU A 67 11.22 -11.54 -3.28
N ARG A 68 11.07 -11.76 -4.59
CA ARG A 68 9.82 -12.26 -5.17
C ARG A 68 9.37 -13.58 -4.54
N ASN A 69 10.28 -14.51 -4.30
CA ASN A 69 9.97 -15.80 -3.68
C ASN A 69 9.68 -15.67 -2.19
N GLU A 70 10.38 -14.80 -1.46
CA GLU A 70 10.12 -14.51 -0.05
C GLU A 70 8.73 -13.89 0.14
N ILE A 71 8.36 -12.92 -0.69
CA ILE A 71 7.03 -12.29 -0.66
C ILE A 71 5.92 -13.32 -0.90
N LEU A 72 6.12 -14.27 -1.80
CA LEU A 72 5.11 -15.30 -2.08
C LEU A 72 4.91 -16.27 -0.91
N LYS A 73 5.91 -16.41 -0.04
CA LYS A 73 5.85 -17.28 1.14
C LYS A 73 5.26 -16.58 2.35
N ASP A 74 5.49 -15.28 2.49
CA ASP A 74 5.05 -14.53 3.66
C ASP A 74 3.60 -14.02 3.51
N LYS A 75 2.66 -14.76 4.10
CA LYS A 75 1.24 -14.35 4.19
C LYS A 75 1.00 -13.26 5.26
N GLY A 76 2.04 -12.76 5.92
CA GLY A 76 1.94 -11.99 7.16
C GLY A 76 2.58 -10.60 7.17
N LEU A 77 2.89 -10.00 6.01
CA LEU A 77 3.41 -8.62 5.96
C LEU A 77 2.35 -7.63 6.48
N THR A 78 2.45 -7.29 7.76
CA THR A 78 1.59 -6.29 8.41
C THR A 78 2.11 -4.87 8.16
N ALA A 79 1.24 -3.87 8.36
CA ALA A 79 1.65 -2.45 8.34
C ALA A 79 2.80 -2.15 9.33
N ALA A 80 2.87 -2.87 10.45
CA ALA A 80 3.95 -2.75 11.42
C ALA A 80 5.28 -3.30 10.85
N ASN A 81 5.24 -4.41 10.12
CA ASN A 81 6.43 -4.95 9.45
C ASN A 81 6.91 -3.99 8.36
N ILE A 82 5.99 -3.37 7.62
CA ILE A 82 6.31 -2.35 6.62
C ILE A 82 7.03 -1.16 7.27
N LEU A 83 6.52 -0.65 8.39
CA LEU A 83 7.17 0.43 9.15
C LEU A 83 8.57 0.05 9.63
N ALA A 84 8.73 -1.17 10.14
CA ALA A 84 10.02 -1.67 10.58
C ALA A 84 11.04 -1.74 9.43
N HIS A 85 10.59 -2.08 8.22
CA HIS A 85 11.45 -2.12 7.03
C HIS A 85 11.77 -0.74 6.45
N VAL A 86 10.83 0.21 6.50
CA VAL A 86 11.05 1.55 5.93
C VAL A 86 11.81 2.44 6.90
N SER A 87 11.52 2.34 8.20
CA SER A 87 11.86 3.40 9.15
C SER A 87 12.17 2.86 10.55
N PRO A 88 13.29 2.16 10.78
CA PRO A 88 13.78 1.96 12.14
C PRO A 88 14.12 3.36 12.71
N PRO A 89 13.48 3.83 13.80
CA PRO A 89 13.69 5.19 14.31
C PRO A 89 15.18 5.49 14.57
N ALA A 90 15.91 4.51 15.09
CA ALA A 90 17.34 4.60 15.37
C ALA A 90 18.23 4.79 14.12
N VAL A 91 17.75 4.38 12.94
CA VAL A 91 18.46 4.57 11.67
C VAL A 91 18.33 6.01 11.20
N LEU A 92 17.12 6.59 11.28
CA LEU A 92 16.86 7.92 10.76
C LEU A 92 17.62 9.01 11.52
N GLU A 93 17.74 8.90 12.84
CA GLU A 93 18.46 9.88 13.64
C GLU A 93 19.92 10.05 13.21
N LYS A 94 20.56 8.96 12.77
CA LYS A 94 21.98 8.94 12.38
C LYS A 94 22.24 9.49 10.99
N LEU A 95 21.22 9.60 10.12
CA LEU A 95 21.40 10.11 8.75
C LEU A 95 21.82 11.59 8.75
N LYS A 96 22.98 11.86 8.15
CA LYS A 96 23.54 13.20 7.88
C LYS A 96 23.09 13.81 6.54
N GLY A 97 22.52 12.99 5.66
CA GLY A 97 22.09 13.36 4.31
C GLY A 97 20.63 13.01 4.04
N GLN A 98 20.25 13.05 2.76
CA GLN A 98 18.90 12.77 2.29
C GLN A 98 18.90 11.59 1.33
N ILE A 99 17.85 10.77 1.42
CA ILE A 99 17.63 9.64 0.53
C ILE A 99 16.49 10.01 -0.42
N VAL A 100 16.72 9.84 -1.72
CA VAL A 100 15.76 10.13 -2.78
C VAL A 100 15.58 8.87 -3.63
N ALA A 101 14.33 8.44 -3.82
CA ALA A 101 14.01 7.37 -4.74
C ALA A 101 13.84 7.94 -6.16
N GLY A 102 14.54 7.36 -7.13
CA GLY A 102 14.42 7.65 -8.56
C GLY A 102 13.36 6.79 -9.25
N SER A 103 13.37 6.77 -10.58
CA SER A 103 12.38 6.15 -11.48
C SER A 103 11.84 4.79 -10.99
N GLY A 104 10.63 4.80 -10.41
CA GLY A 104 9.96 3.60 -9.91
C GLY A 104 10.73 2.82 -8.83
N GLY A 105 11.62 3.49 -8.09
CA GLY A 105 12.49 2.90 -7.07
C GLY A 105 13.58 1.96 -7.58
N GLN A 106 13.84 1.95 -8.89
CA GLN A 106 14.95 1.19 -9.47
C GLN A 106 16.31 1.74 -9.03
N THR A 107 16.35 3.01 -8.68
CA THR A 107 17.52 3.68 -8.15
C THR A 107 17.15 4.39 -6.86
N LEU A 108 17.95 4.19 -5.82
CA LEU A 108 17.94 5.10 -4.67
C LEU A 108 19.23 5.89 -4.70
N SER A 109 19.14 7.18 -4.40
CA SER A 109 20.29 8.06 -4.25
C SER A 109 20.36 8.59 -2.82
N TYR A 110 21.52 8.51 -2.19
CA TYR A 110 21.81 9.22 -0.95
C TYR A 110 22.71 10.41 -1.25
N GLN A 111 22.31 11.59 -0.77
CA GLN A 111 23.02 12.85 -0.94
C GLN A 111 23.37 13.44 0.42
N GLN A 112 24.66 13.61 0.70
CA GLN A 112 25.16 14.27 1.92
C GLN A 112 26.11 15.40 1.56
N SER A 113 26.05 16.49 2.33
CA SER A 113 27.00 17.59 2.18
C SER A 113 28.39 17.25 2.76
N GLY A 114 29.45 17.60 2.04
CA GLY A 114 30.85 17.42 2.44
C GLY A 114 31.41 16.02 2.15
N PHE A 115 32.66 15.81 2.54
CA PHE A 115 33.33 14.52 2.47
C PHE A 115 33.09 13.71 3.76
N GLU A 116 32.96 12.40 3.63
CA GLU A 116 32.78 11.47 4.72
C GLU A 116 33.95 10.49 4.76
N ASN A 117 34.71 10.54 5.85
CA ASN A 117 35.87 9.68 6.09
C ASN A 117 35.61 8.60 7.15
N ASN A 118 34.45 8.63 7.81
CA ASN A 118 34.10 7.61 8.79
C ASN A 118 33.62 6.34 8.08
N ILE A 119 34.51 5.36 7.99
CA ILE A 119 34.25 4.05 7.35
C ILE A 119 32.99 3.40 7.93
N LYS A 120 32.82 3.39 9.27
CA LYS A 120 31.64 2.78 9.91
C LYS A 120 30.33 3.47 9.48
N TYR A 121 30.37 4.78 9.27
CA TYR A 121 29.21 5.50 8.80
C TYR A 121 28.91 5.21 7.31
N LEU A 122 29.93 5.11 6.47
CA LEU A 122 29.75 4.70 5.06
C LEU A 122 29.16 3.29 4.96
N GLU A 123 29.64 2.35 5.77
CA GLU A 123 29.07 0.99 5.86
C GLU A 123 27.61 1.02 6.32
N PHE A 124 27.32 1.80 7.37
CA PHE A 124 25.95 2.02 7.82
C PHE A 124 25.05 2.54 6.70
N ILE A 125 25.52 3.51 5.90
CA ILE A 125 24.74 4.02 4.76
C ILE A 125 24.59 2.98 3.64
N PHE A 126 25.60 2.14 3.39
CA PHE A 126 25.49 1.04 2.42
C PHE A 126 24.39 0.07 2.82
N ASP A 127 24.36 -0.33 4.10
CA ASP A 127 23.34 -1.22 4.65
C ASP A 127 21.94 -0.60 4.55
N VAL A 128 21.79 0.64 5.00
CA VAL A 128 20.51 1.37 4.95
C VAL A 128 19.98 1.47 3.53
N MET A 129 20.84 1.77 2.55
CA MET A 129 20.42 1.89 1.16
C MET A 129 19.99 0.55 0.56
N CYS A 130 20.71 -0.54 0.88
CA CYS A 130 20.33 -1.88 0.45
C CYS A 130 19.01 -2.36 1.08
N ASP A 131 18.82 -2.07 2.36
CA ASP A 131 17.60 -2.41 3.08
C ASP A 131 16.42 -1.62 2.54
N LEU A 132 16.58 -0.31 2.29
CA LEU A 132 15.54 0.53 1.69
C LEU A 132 15.21 0.13 0.24
N ALA A 133 16.21 -0.24 -0.57
CA ALA A 133 15.96 -0.72 -1.94
C ALA A 133 15.16 -2.02 -1.92
N SER A 134 15.49 -2.92 -1.00
CA SER A 134 14.73 -4.17 -0.81
C SER A 134 13.31 -3.88 -0.31
N ALA A 135 13.17 -2.99 0.69
CA ALA A 135 11.89 -2.55 1.23
C ALA A 135 11.01 -1.91 0.15
N TYR A 136 11.58 -1.08 -0.73
CA TYR A 136 10.84 -0.46 -1.84
C TYR A 136 10.13 -1.51 -2.70
N LEU A 137 10.86 -2.57 -3.10
CA LEU A 137 10.30 -3.64 -3.91
C LEU A 137 9.21 -4.43 -3.17
N LEU A 138 9.45 -4.75 -1.90
CA LEU A 138 8.49 -5.44 -1.04
C LEU A 138 7.19 -4.63 -0.90
N ILE A 139 7.31 -3.34 -0.62
CA ILE A 139 6.17 -2.45 -0.38
C ILE A 139 5.39 -2.20 -1.66
N ASN A 140 6.08 -1.99 -2.78
CA ASN A 140 5.41 -1.85 -4.06
C ASN A 140 4.60 -3.11 -4.42
N ARG A 141 5.07 -4.29 -4.01
CA ARG A 141 4.33 -5.54 -4.19
C ARG A 141 3.11 -5.66 -3.27
N ILE A 142 3.21 -5.21 -2.02
CA ILE A 142 2.07 -5.10 -1.09
C ILE A 142 1.02 -4.12 -1.64
N GLY A 143 1.47 -3.10 -2.37
CA GLY A 143 0.63 -2.16 -3.07
C GLY A 143 -0.13 -1.26 -2.09
N SER A 144 -1.43 -1.09 -2.33
CA SER A 144 -2.22 -0.09 -1.61
C SER A 144 -2.43 -0.39 -0.12
N GLN A 145 -2.21 -1.62 0.34
CA GLN A 145 -2.28 -1.95 1.77
C GLN A 145 -1.22 -1.20 2.59
N ALA A 146 -0.11 -0.80 1.96
CA ALA A 146 0.93 -0.01 2.58
C ALA A 146 0.57 1.49 2.70
N MET A 147 -0.46 1.95 1.97
CA MET A 147 -0.75 3.38 1.82
C MET A 147 -0.98 4.12 3.13
N PRO A 148 -1.76 3.63 4.12
CA PRO A 148 -1.96 4.38 5.37
C PRO A 148 -0.65 4.74 6.07
N THR A 149 0.26 3.76 6.14
CA THR A 149 1.61 3.94 6.68
C THR A 149 2.44 4.93 5.86
N LEU A 150 2.47 4.75 4.53
CA LEU A 150 3.24 5.62 3.65
C LEU A 150 2.73 7.07 3.69
N ILE A 151 1.42 7.27 3.76
CA ILE A 151 0.80 8.59 3.87
C ILE A 151 1.21 9.27 5.17
N ALA A 152 1.19 8.56 6.30
CA ALA A 152 1.63 9.12 7.58
C ALA A 152 3.07 9.66 7.50
N VAL A 153 3.96 8.93 6.81
CA VAL A 153 5.35 9.35 6.57
C VAL A 153 5.46 10.47 5.52
N GLY A 154 4.72 10.38 4.41
CA GLY A 154 4.80 11.31 3.29
C GLY A 154 4.17 12.68 3.59
N SER A 155 3.17 12.70 4.47
CA SER A 155 2.46 13.91 4.89
C SER A 155 3.20 14.71 5.95
N ASP A 156 4.18 14.12 6.65
CA ASP A 156 5.03 14.87 7.59
C ASP A 156 6.20 15.53 6.84
N PRO A 157 6.21 16.87 6.69
CA PRO A 157 7.28 17.58 5.98
C PRO A 157 8.66 17.47 6.67
N ARG A 158 8.70 17.08 7.95
CA ARG A 158 9.94 16.93 8.73
C ARG A 158 10.50 15.52 8.67
N HIS A 159 9.77 14.56 8.11
CA HIS A 159 10.21 13.17 8.08
C HIS A 159 11.39 12.97 7.10
N LYS A 160 12.51 12.42 7.58
CA LYS A 160 13.75 12.26 6.78
C LYS A 160 13.57 11.37 5.54
N LEU A 161 12.63 10.43 5.57
CA LEU A 161 12.28 9.56 4.44
C LEU A 161 11.21 10.10 3.51
N ARG A 162 10.70 11.32 3.72
CA ARG A 162 9.63 11.86 2.87
C ARG A 162 9.97 11.81 1.38
N ARG A 163 11.23 12.12 1.02
CA ARG A 163 11.73 12.09 -0.37
C ARG A 163 11.90 10.68 -0.95
N PHE A 164 11.93 9.66 -0.10
CA PHE A 164 11.90 8.25 -0.51
C PHE A 164 10.45 7.75 -0.66
N VAL A 165 9.58 8.12 0.28
CA VAL A 165 8.20 7.61 0.36
C VAL A 165 7.27 8.20 -0.69
N ILE A 166 7.41 9.49 -1.05
CA ILE A 166 6.52 10.10 -2.06
C ILE A 166 6.61 9.38 -3.42
N PRO A 167 7.80 9.16 -4.01
CA PRO A 167 7.92 8.41 -5.26
C PRO A 167 7.38 6.98 -5.16
N LEU A 168 7.47 6.34 -3.98
CA LEU A 168 6.91 5.01 -3.74
C LEU A 168 5.37 5.04 -3.77
N ILE A 169 4.75 6.04 -3.12
CA ILE A 169 3.30 6.26 -3.19
C ILE A 169 2.85 6.48 -4.63
N GLU A 170 3.56 7.33 -5.38
CA GLU A 170 3.27 7.61 -6.79
C GLU A 170 3.35 6.34 -7.65
N THR A 171 4.37 5.50 -7.41
CA THR A 171 4.55 4.23 -8.11
C THR A 171 3.41 3.26 -7.82
N ILE A 172 3.01 3.12 -6.56
CA ILE A 172 1.84 2.29 -6.16
C ILE A 172 0.56 2.83 -6.80
N ALA A 173 0.35 4.15 -6.78
CA ALA A 173 -0.82 4.79 -7.37
C ALA A 173 -0.90 4.53 -8.89
N GLN A 174 0.23 4.66 -9.59
CA GLN A 174 0.30 4.38 -11.03
C GLN A 174 0.06 2.90 -11.33
N GLN A 175 0.69 1.99 -10.57
CA GLN A 175 0.55 0.55 -10.77
C GLN A 175 -0.88 0.08 -10.50
N THR A 176 -1.50 0.54 -9.41
CA THR A 176 -2.89 0.20 -9.09
C THR A 176 -3.86 0.76 -10.13
N ARG A 177 -3.61 1.97 -10.65
CA ARG A 177 -4.38 2.51 -11.78
C ARG A 177 -4.30 1.61 -13.00
N ILE A 178 -3.09 1.24 -13.45
CA ILE A 178 -2.92 0.38 -14.63
C ILE A 178 -3.60 -0.98 -14.44
N THR A 179 -3.50 -1.55 -13.24
CA THR A 179 -3.97 -2.91 -12.96
C THR A 179 -5.49 -2.99 -12.73
N LEU A 180 -6.07 -1.97 -12.09
CA LEU A 180 -7.44 -2.02 -11.58
C LEU A 180 -8.43 -1.14 -12.37
N MET A 181 -7.98 -0.19 -13.20
CA MET A 181 -8.86 0.69 -14.00
C MET A 181 -9.13 0.18 -15.42
N GLY A 182 -9.01 -1.13 -15.66
CA GLY A 182 -9.38 -1.72 -16.96
C GLY A 182 -10.88 -1.55 -17.26
N PRO A 183 -11.28 -1.38 -18.54
CA PRO A 183 -12.68 -1.19 -18.91
C PRO A 183 -13.57 -2.36 -18.47
N GLY A 184 -14.74 -2.05 -17.90
CA GLY A 184 -15.79 -3.02 -17.57
C GLY A 184 -15.48 -3.95 -16.39
N GLN A 185 -14.65 -3.54 -15.43
CA GLN A 185 -14.22 -4.38 -14.34
C GLN A 185 -14.82 -3.96 -12.99
N ASP A 186 -15.99 -4.52 -12.69
CA ASP A 186 -16.51 -4.61 -11.34
C ASP A 186 -15.62 -5.57 -10.54
N ARG A 187 -14.57 -5.03 -9.92
CA ARG A 187 -13.59 -5.77 -9.13
C ARG A 187 -14.04 -5.83 -7.68
N LEU A 188 -14.46 -7.00 -7.21
CA LEU A 188 -14.95 -7.21 -5.85
C LEU A 188 -13.81 -7.70 -4.95
N CYS A 189 -13.58 -7.01 -3.83
CA CYS A 189 -12.61 -7.45 -2.83
C CYS A 189 -13.10 -8.75 -2.16
N PRO A 190 -12.30 -9.83 -2.10
CA PRO A 190 -12.75 -11.11 -1.56
C PRO A 190 -13.00 -11.07 -0.04
N HIS A 191 -12.33 -10.16 0.69
CA HIS A 191 -12.47 -10.03 2.13
C HIS A 191 -13.64 -9.11 2.51
N CYS A 192 -13.66 -7.92 1.91
CA CYS A 192 -14.64 -6.88 2.26
C CYS A 192 -15.94 -6.97 1.48
N LEU A 193 -15.98 -7.71 0.37
CA LEU A 193 -17.11 -7.68 -0.58
C LEU A 193 -17.50 -6.25 -0.97
N VAL A 194 -16.50 -5.37 -1.05
CA VAL A 194 -16.62 -3.99 -1.49
C VAL A 194 -15.85 -3.88 -2.80
N TYR A 195 -16.44 -3.20 -3.78
CA TYR A 195 -15.82 -2.98 -5.08
C TYR A 195 -14.59 -2.09 -4.95
N CYS A 196 -13.63 -2.32 -5.83
CA CYS A 196 -12.50 -1.42 -6.03
C CYS A 196 -13.00 -0.01 -6.35
N GLY A 197 -12.33 1.00 -5.81
CA GLY A 197 -12.62 2.40 -6.07
C GLY A 197 -11.37 3.25 -6.03
N ALA A 198 -11.53 4.50 -6.46
CA ALA A 198 -10.51 5.53 -6.31
C ALA A 198 -10.43 5.97 -4.84
N ASN A 199 -9.23 6.02 -4.30
CA ASN A 199 -8.93 6.57 -2.99
C ASN A 199 -8.03 7.78 -3.18
N MET A 200 -8.52 8.96 -2.82
CA MET A 200 -7.76 10.20 -2.90
C MET A 200 -7.11 10.48 -1.55
N VAL A 201 -5.82 10.78 -1.56
CA VAL A 201 -5.06 11.08 -0.35
C VAL A 201 -4.33 12.40 -0.48
N GLN A 202 -4.40 13.21 0.56
CA GLN A 202 -3.75 14.51 0.62
C GLN A 202 -2.37 14.35 1.28
N LEU A 203 -1.29 14.62 0.55
CA LEU A 203 0.08 14.57 1.07
C LEU A 203 0.59 15.94 1.52
N SER A 204 0.06 17.01 0.94
CA SER A 204 0.33 18.40 1.33
C SER A 204 -0.86 19.27 0.93
N SER A 205 -0.90 20.54 1.29
CA SER A 205 -1.96 21.46 0.81
C SER A 205 -2.06 21.55 -0.72
N LEU A 206 -0.97 21.27 -1.44
CA LEU A 206 -0.88 21.41 -2.90
C LEU A 206 -0.79 20.07 -3.64
N THR A 207 -0.70 18.95 -2.92
CA THR A 207 -0.44 17.64 -3.51
C THR A 207 -1.44 16.62 -3.01
N SER A 208 -2.26 16.12 -3.93
CA SER A 208 -3.09 14.94 -3.75
C SER A 208 -2.66 13.84 -4.71
N ILE A 209 -2.82 12.59 -4.28
CA ILE A 209 -2.57 11.41 -5.10
C ILE A 209 -3.81 10.53 -5.05
N THR A 210 -4.20 10.00 -6.21
CA THR A 210 -5.27 9.02 -6.31
C THR A 210 -4.69 7.64 -6.61
N TYR A 211 -4.96 6.67 -5.75
CA TYR A 211 -4.65 5.27 -5.98
C TYR A 211 -5.94 4.44 -6.03
N TYR A 212 -5.85 3.19 -6.49
CA TYR A 212 -7.01 2.31 -6.63
C TYR A 212 -6.88 1.09 -5.71
N GLY A 213 -7.98 0.73 -5.07
CA GLY A 213 -8.04 -0.38 -4.13
C GLY A 213 -9.44 -0.54 -3.52
N CYS A 214 -9.60 -1.49 -2.61
CA CYS A 214 -10.86 -1.72 -1.92
C CYS A 214 -11.25 -0.46 -1.13
N ARG A 215 -12.45 0.07 -1.32
CA ARG A 215 -12.88 1.30 -0.60
C ARG A 215 -12.96 1.11 0.92
N ALA A 216 -13.06 -0.12 1.40
CA ALA A 216 -13.14 -0.42 2.84
C ALA A 216 -11.77 -0.69 3.48
N CYS A 217 -10.98 -1.62 2.94
CA CYS A 217 -9.69 -2.03 3.54
C CYS A 217 -8.46 -1.51 2.80
N GLY A 218 -8.63 -0.73 1.73
CA GLY A 218 -7.55 -0.18 0.94
C GLY A 218 -6.88 -1.16 -0.01
N GLN A 219 -6.92 -2.48 0.23
CA GLN A 219 -6.13 -3.50 -0.49
C GLN A 219 -6.28 -3.50 -2.03
N SER A 220 -5.20 -3.80 -2.78
CA SER A 220 -5.14 -3.72 -4.26
C SER A 220 -4.92 -5.06 -4.96
N ASP A 221 -4.94 -6.18 -4.25
CA ASP A 221 -4.61 -7.51 -4.78
C ASP A 221 -5.82 -8.48 -4.74
N ASN A 222 -5.71 -9.62 -5.41
CA ASN A 222 -6.66 -10.74 -5.33
C ASN A 222 -8.13 -10.36 -5.58
N PHE A 223 -8.39 -9.31 -6.36
CA PHE A 223 -9.76 -8.94 -6.74
C PHE A 223 -10.34 -9.99 -7.67
N ARG A 224 -11.57 -10.41 -7.39
CA ARG A 224 -12.36 -11.18 -8.35
C ARG A 224 -13.19 -10.25 -9.22
N THR A 225 -13.30 -10.58 -10.51
CA THR A 225 -14.29 -9.92 -11.38
C THR A 225 -15.67 -10.44 -11.00
N TRP A 226 -16.60 -9.54 -10.70
CA TRP A 226 -17.96 -9.90 -10.31
C TRP A 226 -18.96 -9.01 -11.02
N LYS A 227 -19.66 -9.55 -12.02
CA LYS A 227 -20.71 -8.84 -12.78
C LYS A 227 -22.14 -9.19 -12.32
N GLY A 228 -22.25 -10.13 -11.39
CA GLY A 228 -23.52 -10.60 -10.89
C GLY A 228 -24.11 -9.70 -9.81
N GLN A 229 -25.28 -10.06 -9.32
CA GLN A 229 -25.94 -9.40 -8.22
C GLN A 229 -25.38 -9.87 -6.87
N ILE A 230 -25.18 -8.96 -5.93
CA ILE A 230 -24.88 -9.26 -4.54
C ILE A 230 -26.14 -9.01 -3.70
N ILE A 231 -26.59 -10.03 -2.97
CA ILE A 231 -27.82 -10.00 -2.18
C ILE A 231 -27.48 -10.20 -0.71
N VAL A 232 -27.84 -9.23 0.14
CA VAL A 232 -27.83 -9.43 1.59
C VAL A 232 -29.03 -10.30 1.96
N ILE A 233 -28.79 -11.38 2.69
CA ILE A 233 -29.84 -12.28 3.16
C ILE A 233 -29.90 -12.26 4.69
N PHE A 234 -31.12 -12.14 5.21
CA PHE A 234 -31.44 -12.37 6.61
C PHE A 234 -32.18 -13.69 6.75
N ASP A 235 -31.42 -14.74 7.05
CA ASP A 235 -31.93 -16.08 7.30
C ASP A 235 -31.10 -16.74 8.40
N ARG A 236 -31.71 -16.90 9.58
CA ARG A 236 -31.07 -17.51 10.75
C ARG A 236 -30.72 -18.98 10.55
N TYR A 237 -31.41 -19.69 9.66
CA TYR A 237 -31.20 -21.12 9.45
C TYR A 237 -30.10 -21.41 8.43
N ARG A 238 -29.62 -20.39 7.71
CA ARG A 238 -28.54 -20.56 6.73
C ARG A 238 -27.16 -20.47 7.38
N GLY A 239 -26.50 -21.61 7.55
CA GLY A 239 -25.21 -21.67 8.28
C GLY A 239 -23.97 -21.14 7.55
N LYS A 240 -24.01 -20.89 6.24
CA LYS A 240 -22.86 -20.36 5.47
C LYS A 240 -22.94 -18.83 5.35
N GLU A 241 -21.80 -18.15 5.53
CA GLU A 241 -21.71 -16.70 5.32
C GLU A 241 -22.03 -16.32 3.88
N GLN A 242 -21.52 -17.08 2.91
CA GLN A 242 -21.62 -16.77 1.49
C GLN A 242 -22.07 -18.00 0.71
N ALA A 243 -22.91 -17.80 -0.29
CA ALA A 243 -23.31 -18.79 -1.27
C ALA A 243 -23.39 -18.15 -2.65
N GLU A 244 -22.65 -18.72 -3.59
CA GLU A 244 -22.62 -18.26 -4.97
C GLU A 244 -23.50 -19.17 -5.83
N GLU A 245 -24.46 -18.58 -6.55
CA GLU A 245 -25.42 -19.28 -7.38
C GLU A 245 -25.59 -18.52 -8.71
N ARG A 246 -25.03 -19.07 -9.80
CA ARG A 246 -25.00 -18.43 -11.13
C ARG A 246 -24.40 -17.02 -11.07
N GLU A 247 -25.21 -16.00 -11.30
CA GLU A 247 -24.84 -14.59 -11.30
C GLU A 247 -25.27 -13.90 -9.99
N THR A 248 -25.41 -14.65 -8.90
CA THR A 248 -25.84 -14.11 -7.61
C THR A 248 -24.92 -14.56 -6.49
N LEU A 249 -24.41 -13.59 -5.74
CA LEU A 249 -23.68 -13.80 -4.49
C LEU A 249 -24.61 -13.47 -3.34
N ARG A 250 -25.05 -14.50 -2.62
CA ARG A 250 -25.89 -14.35 -1.43
C ARG A 250 -25.01 -14.31 -0.20
N VAL A 251 -25.16 -13.28 0.62
CA VAL A 251 -24.33 -13.05 1.80
C VAL A 251 -25.23 -12.97 3.03
N ASN A 252 -25.08 -13.90 3.96
CA ASN A 252 -25.85 -13.92 5.19
C ASN A 252 -25.36 -12.83 6.16
N TRP A 253 -26.23 -11.87 6.45
CA TRP A 253 -25.96 -10.77 7.37
C TRP A 253 -25.59 -11.25 8.77
N PHE A 254 -26.26 -12.28 9.28
CA PHE A 254 -26.08 -12.75 10.66
C PHE A 254 -24.69 -13.31 10.93
N THR A 255 -24.04 -13.85 9.89
CA THR A 255 -22.66 -14.34 9.97
C THR A 255 -21.65 -13.22 9.71
N ARG A 256 -21.89 -12.38 8.70
CA ARG A 256 -20.92 -11.36 8.27
C ARG A 256 -20.83 -10.14 9.21
N ARG A 257 -21.98 -9.61 9.64
CA ARG A 257 -22.12 -8.46 10.57
C ARG A 257 -21.28 -7.21 10.25
N MET A 258 -20.94 -7.02 8.99
CA MET A 258 -20.19 -5.87 8.49
C MET A 258 -20.83 -5.42 7.18
N LEU A 259 -20.95 -4.10 6.96
CA LEU A 259 -21.47 -3.57 5.70
C LEU A 259 -20.52 -3.88 4.54
N PHE A 260 -21.09 -4.14 3.36
CA PHE A 260 -20.38 -4.41 2.11
C PHE A 260 -21.16 -3.83 0.93
N ASP A 261 -20.68 -3.99 -0.31
CA ASP A 261 -21.44 -3.59 -1.49
C ASP A 261 -22.50 -4.65 -1.80
N PHE A 262 -23.76 -4.26 -1.84
CA PHE A 262 -24.88 -5.11 -2.23
C PHE A 262 -25.87 -4.37 -3.13
N ASP A 263 -26.71 -5.12 -3.83
CA ASP A 263 -27.66 -4.60 -4.81
C ASP A 263 -29.11 -4.75 -4.34
N SER A 264 -29.38 -5.70 -3.44
CA SER A 264 -30.70 -5.91 -2.85
C SER A 264 -30.62 -6.60 -1.50
N VAL A 265 -31.74 -6.56 -0.78
CA VAL A 265 -31.92 -7.20 0.53
C VAL A 265 -33.04 -8.23 0.43
N GLN A 266 -32.85 -9.40 1.03
CA GLN A 266 -33.86 -10.44 1.19
C GLN A 266 -34.00 -10.81 2.67
N ILE A 267 -35.19 -10.65 3.21
CA ILE A 267 -35.51 -10.95 4.60
C ILE A 267 -36.42 -12.18 4.64
N ILE A 268 -35.87 -13.31 5.10
CA ILE A 268 -36.56 -14.61 5.13
C ILE A 268 -36.96 -14.96 6.56
N ASN A 269 -36.00 -14.85 7.48
CA ASN A 269 -36.21 -15.09 8.90
C ASN A 269 -35.34 -14.11 9.71
N ALA A 270 -35.97 -13.06 10.21
CA ALA A 270 -35.37 -12.06 11.07
C ALA A 270 -36.40 -11.48 12.05
N THR A 271 -35.91 -11.00 13.18
CA THR A 271 -36.70 -10.22 14.14
C THR A 271 -36.67 -8.73 13.79
N ASP A 272 -37.67 -7.97 14.24
CA ASP A 272 -37.70 -6.51 14.12
C ASP A 272 -36.39 -5.86 14.60
N GLU A 273 -35.91 -6.23 15.78
CA GLU A 273 -34.69 -5.67 16.38
C GLU A 273 -33.45 -5.87 15.48
N GLU A 274 -33.31 -7.02 14.85
CA GLU A 274 -32.19 -7.30 13.94
C GLU A 274 -32.22 -6.43 12.70
N ILE A 275 -33.41 -6.24 12.14
CA ILE A 275 -33.62 -5.39 10.97
C ILE A 275 -33.41 -3.92 11.33
N GLU A 276 -33.90 -3.47 12.48
CA GLU A 276 -33.68 -2.10 12.97
C GLU A 276 -32.19 -1.82 13.18
N ARG A 277 -31.44 -2.73 13.82
CA ARG A 277 -29.97 -2.61 13.97
C ARG A 277 -29.26 -2.51 12.62
N PHE A 278 -29.65 -3.33 11.64
CA PHE A 278 -29.11 -3.22 10.30
C PHE A 278 -29.44 -1.89 9.63
N ALA A 279 -30.70 -1.43 9.72
CA ALA A 279 -31.12 -0.17 9.14
C ALA A 279 -30.39 1.03 9.77
N VAL A 280 -30.10 0.99 11.07
CA VAL A 280 -29.26 1.99 11.76
C VAL A 280 -27.84 1.99 11.20
N LEU A 281 -27.22 0.82 10.99
CA LEU A 281 -25.89 0.74 10.38
C LEU A 281 -25.88 1.30 8.96
N VAL A 282 -26.88 0.94 8.14
CA VAL A 282 -27.04 1.47 6.78
C VAL A 282 -27.25 3.00 6.79
N GLY A 283 -28.05 3.52 7.72
CA GLY A 283 -28.28 4.95 7.90
C GLY A 283 -27.03 5.72 8.34
N ASN A 284 -26.13 5.07 9.08
CA ASN A 284 -24.86 5.61 9.54
C ASN A 284 -23.67 5.22 8.66
N ASP A 285 -23.91 4.67 7.46
CA ASP A 285 -22.83 4.35 6.54
C ASP A 285 -22.08 5.63 6.13
N MET A 286 -20.76 5.55 5.98
CA MET A 286 -19.90 6.67 5.58
C MET A 286 -19.40 6.53 4.14
N ASP A 287 -19.66 5.40 3.47
CA ASP A 287 -19.35 5.23 2.06
C ASP A 287 -20.42 5.89 1.18
N GLU A 288 -20.10 7.07 0.65
CA GLU A 288 -20.99 7.87 -0.20
C GLU A 288 -21.43 7.15 -1.48
N VAL A 289 -20.60 6.24 -2.02
CA VAL A 289 -20.97 5.42 -3.19
C VAL A 289 -22.12 4.49 -2.81
N ARG A 290 -22.06 3.85 -1.65
CA ARG A 290 -23.16 2.98 -1.18
C ARG A 290 -24.40 3.75 -0.77
N LYS A 291 -24.23 4.84 -0.02
CA LYS A 291 -25.35 5.67 0.48
C LYS A 291 -26.26 6.12 -0.64
N SER A 292 -25.67 6.59 -1.75
CA SER A 292 -26.42 7.05 -2.93
C SER A 292 -27.25 5.93 -3.61
N ARG A 293 -26.94 4.67 -3.34
CA ARG A 293 -27.59 3.49 -3.93
C ARG A 293 -28.72 2.95 -3.06
N TYR A 294 -28.65 3.05 -1.73
CA TYR A 294 -29.62 2.41 -0.82
C TYR A 294 -31.07 2.81 -1.12
N ALA A 295 -31.33 4.10 -1.35
CA ALA A 295 -32.65 4.62 -1.70
C ALA A 295 -33.19 4.12 -3.06
N LYS A 296 -32.41 3.38 -3.84
CA LYS A 296 -32.81 2.77 -5.12
C LYS A 296 -32.92 1.25 -5.05
N MET A 297 -32.50 0.65 -3.94
CA MET A 297 -32.48 -0.81 -3.78
C MET A 297 -33.86 -1.39 -3.49
N VAL A 298 -34.01 -2.66 -3.85
CA VAL A 298 -35.20 -3.45 -3.52
C VAL A 298 -34.91 -4.28 -2.27
N CYS A 299 -35.83 -4.22 -1.31
CA CYS A 299 -35.87 -5.09 -0.14
C CYS A 299 -37.08 -6.04 -0.27
N ALA A 300 -36.82 -7.33 -0.43
CA ALA A 300 -37.85 -8.36 -0.45
C ALA A 300 -38.04 -8.95 0.95
N VAL A 301 -39.29 -9.04 1.40
CA VAL A 301 -39.67 -9.64 2.69
C VAL A 301 -40.52 -10.87 2.42
N SER A 302 -40.08 -12.01 2.95
CA SER A 302 -40.82 -13.26 2.92
C SER A 302 -42.18 -13.10 3.60
N PRO A 303 -43.28 -13.61 3.02
CA PRO A 303 -44.60 -13.60 3.67
C PRO A 303 -44.63 -14.31 5.02
N GLN A 304 -43.69 -15.22 5.26
CA GLN A 304 -43.56 -15.96 6.52
C GLN A 304 -42.81 -15.14 7.58
N CYS A 305 -42.07 -14.09 7.20
CA CYS A 305 -41.37 -13.21 8.13
C CYS A 305 -42.31 -12.13 8.67
N ARG A 306 -42.77 -12.30 9.91
CA ARG A 306 -43.71 -11.39 10.57
C ARG A 306 -42.99 -10.16 11.14
N LEU A 307 -42.63 -9.22 10.28
CA LEU A 307 -42.12 -7.91 10.72
C LEU A 307 -43.28 -6.98 11.11
N SER A 308 -43.06 -6.15 12.12
CA SER A 308 -44.03 -5.15 12.52
C SER A 308 -44.22 -4.06 11.46
N PRO A 309 -45.37 -3.36 11.44
CA PRO A 309 -45.58 -2.21 10.56
C PRO A 309 -44.57 -1.07 10.77
N ASN A 310 -43.93 -0.99 11.95
CA ASN A 310 -42.87 -0.02 12.20
C ASN A 310 -41.60 -0.36 11.42
N THR A 311 -41.14 -1.60 11.53
CA THR A 311 -39.95 -2.08 10.81
C THR A 311 -40.13 -2.00 9.29
N ILE A 312 -41.31 -2.31 8.77
CA ILE A 312 -41.59 -2.14 7.33
C ILE A 312 -41.44 -0.66 6.91
N ARG A 313 -41.91 0.30 7.71
CA ARG A 313 -41.74 1.73 7.43
C ARG A 313 -40.27 2.16 7.48
N ILE A 314 -39.49 1.62 8.42
CA ILE A 314 -38.04 1.84 8.48
C ILE A 314 -37.38 1.33 7.20
N LEU A 315 -37.69 0.10 6.78
CA LEU A 315 -37.17 -0.48 5.54
C LEU A 315 -37.56 0.35 4.30
N GLN A 316 -38.79 0.88 4.21
CA GLN A 316 -39.24 1.75 3.12
C GLN A 316 -38.53 3.10 3.09
N ARG A 317 -38.12 3.62 4.26
CA ARG A 317 -37.34 4.85 4.36
C ARG A 317 -35.87 4.61 3.99
N THR A 318 -35.32 3.46 4.39
CA THR A 318 -33.93 3.09 4.13
C THR A 318 -33.72 2.64 2.68
N PHE A 319 -34.68 1.89 2.13
CA PHE A 319 -34.63 1.31 0.79
C PHE A 319 -35.79 1.80 -0.07
N GLY A 320 -35.52 2.11 -1.34
CA GLY A 320 -36.52 2.74 -2.21
C GLY A 320 -37.78 1.92 -2.46
N ARG A 321 -37.67 0.58 -2.42
CA ARG A 321 -38.82 -0.29 -2.64
C ARG A 321 -38.79 -1.49 -1.72
N VAL A 322 -39.86 -1.69 -0.95
CA VAL A 322 -40.10 -2.91 -0.17
C VAL A 322 -41.19 -3.74 -0.83
N THR A 323 -40.94 -5.03 -1.08
CA THR A 323 -41.89 -5.94 -1.73
C THR A 323 -42.10 -7.19 -0.88
N ASN A 324 -43.33 -7.69 -0.81
CA ASN A 324 -43.61 -9.01 -0.25
C ASN A 324 -43.38 -10.05 -1.34
N ARG A 325 -42.38 -10.93 -1.16
CA ARG A 325 -42.01 -11.99 -2.09
C ARG A 325 -41.68 -13.26 -1.34
#